data_AF-A0A432SBR0-F1
#
_entry.id   AF-A0A432SBR0-F1
#
_cell.length_a   1.000
_cell.length_b   1.000
_cell.length_c   1.000
_cell.angle_alpha   90.00
_cell.angle_beta   90.00
_cell.angle_gamma   90.00
#
_symmetry.space_group_name_H-M   'P 1'
#
loop_
_entity.id
_entity.type
_entity.pdbx_description
1 polymer ?
#
loop_
_entity_poly.entity_id
_entity_poly.type
_entity_poly.pdbx_seq_one_letter_code
_entity_poly.pdbx_strand_id
1 'polypeptide(L)' 'MNQKTTSLDPAKREQYHKELEEYMRKYNDKKSELQWADDEFEESVIAQEMEVYAKKIRSLKAILSQEDGRQVA' A
#
# COMPACT_ATOMS: atom_id res chain seq x y z
N MET A 1 25.40 25.94 2.01
CA MET A 1 24.21 25.31 1.41
C MET A 1 23.90 24.07 2.25
N ASN A 2 22.91 24.12 3.13
CA ASN A 2 22.55 22.97 3.97
C ASN A 2 21.70 22.00 3.15
N GLN A 3 22.31 20.93 2.65
CA GLN A 3 21.58 19.78 2.13
C GLN A 3 20.89 19.10 3.32
N LYS A 4 19.60 19.40 3.54
CA LYS A 4 18.74 18.59 4.38
C LYS A 4 18.55 17.25 3.67
N THR A 5 19.37 16.27 4.02
CA THR A 5 19.12 14.85 3.74
C THR A 5 17.82 14.49 4.44
N THR A 6 16.70 14.61 3.73
CA THR A 6 15.38 14.29 4.28
C THR A 6 15.18 12.79 4.09
N SER A 7 16.02 12.00 4.78
CA SER A 7 15.72 10.59 4.98
C SER A 7 14.42 10.50 5.77
N LEU A 8 13.53 9.60 5.37
CA LEU A 8 12.29 9.36 6.07
C LEU A 8 12.60 9.01 7.54
N ASP A 9 11.93 9.69 8.45
CA ASP A 9 12.03 9.40 9.89
C ASP A 9 11.79 7.88 10.12
N PRO A 10 12.64 7.18 10.89
CA PRO A 10 12.47 5.74 11.15
C PRO A 10 11.08 5.36 11.66
N ALA A 11 10.45 6.21 12.48
CA ALA A 11 9.09 5.98 12.97
C ALA A 11 8.05 6.08 11.84
N LYS A 12 8.24 7.00 10.89
CA LYS A 12 7.39 7.10 9.70
C LYS A 12 7.59 5.92 8.76
N ARG A 13 8.83 5.43 8.64
CA ARG A 13 9.13 4.23 7.85
C ARG A 13 8.42 3.01 8.42
N GLU A 14 8.51 2.80 9.74
CA GLU A 14 7.79 1.72 10.42
C GLU A 14 6.27 1.85 10.23
N GLN A 15 5.74 3.06 10.34
CA GLN A 15 4.32 3.32 10.08
C GLN A 15 3.92 2.93 8.65
N TYR A 16 4.69 3.31 7.62
CA TYR A 16 4.41 2.94 6.24
C TYR A 16 4.51 1.44 5.98
N HIS A 17 5.40 0.73 6.66
CA HIS A 17 5.43 -0.74 6.61
C HIS A 17 4.16 -1.34 7.22
N LYS A 18 3.72 -0.87 8.40
CA LYS A 18 2.48 -1.33 9.05
C LYS A 18 1.25 -1.05 8.17
N GLU A 19 1.16 0.15 7.61
CA GLU A 19 0.08 0.51 6.68
C GLU A 19 0.11 -0.36 5.42
N LEU A 20 1.30 -0.64 4.87
CA LEU A 20 1.44 -1.51 3.71
C LEU A 20 0.93 -2.93 4.01
N GLU A 21 1.32 -3.51 5.13
CA GLU A 21 0.86 -4.83 5.59
C GLU A 21 -0.66 -4.85 5.79
N GLU A 22 -1.22 -3.79 6.38
CA GLU A 22 -2.66 -3.66 6.58
C GLU A 22 -3.42 -3.61 5.25
N TYR A 23 -2.97 -2.79 4.29
CA TYR A 23 -3.62 -2.71 2.98
C TYR A 23 -3.46 -4.01 2.18
N MET A 24 -2.33 -4.70 2.29
CA MET A 24 -2.17 -6.03 1.67
C MET A 24 -3.13 -7.05 2.27
N ARG A 25 -3.32 -7.03 3.60
CA ARG A 25 -4.30 -7.89 4.27
C ARG A 25 -5.72 -7.59 3.77
N LYS A 26 -6.14 -6.33 3.79
CA LYS A 26 -7.46 -5.90 3.29
C LYS A 26 -7.69 -6.28 1.83
N TYR A 27 -6.66 -6.16 0.99
CA TYR A 27 -6.73 -6.57 -0.40
C TYR A 27 -6.96 -8.09 -0.54
N ASN A 28 -6.28 -8.91 0.26
CA ASN A 28 -6.46 -10.37 0.27
C ASN A 28 -7.81 -10.79 0.86
N ASP A 29 -8.29 -10.10 1.90
CA ASP A 29 -9.61 -10.30 2.49
C ASP A 29 -10.67 -10.03 1.41
N LYS A 30 -10.60 -8.88 0.72
CA LYS A 30 -11.51 -8.55 -0.40
C LYS A 30 -11.41 -9.49 -1.59
N LYS A 31 -10.21 -9.98 -1.91
CA LYS A 31 -10.04 -11.01 -2.94
C LYS A 31 -10.77 -12.31 -2.58
N SER A 32 -10.80 -12.63 -1.29
CA SER A 32 -11.55 -13.79 -0.77
C SER A 32 -13.04 -13.51 -0.83
N GLU A 33 -13.50 -12.31 -0.44
CA GLU A 33 -14.91 -11.89 -0.61
C GLU A 33 -15.35 -11.97 -2.07
N LEU A 34 -14.52 -11.51 -3.02
CA LEU A 34 -14.82 -11.55 -4.46
C LEU A 34 -15.03 -12.98 -4.97
N GLN A 35 -14.33 -13.97 -4.40
CA GLN A 35 -14.50 -15.37 -4.77
C GLN A 35 -15.88 -15.92 -4.40
N TRP A 36 -16.53 -15.31 -3.41
CA TRP A 36 -17.85 -15.72 -2.90
C TRP A 36 -18.96 -14.72 -3.24
N ALA A 37 -18.68 -13.74 -4.10
CA ALA A 37 -19.69 -12.79 -4.56
C ALA A 37 -20.72 -13.52 -5.42
N ASP A 38 -22.00 -13.25 -5.16
CA ASP A 38 -23.12 -13.96 -5.80
C ASP A 38 -23.69 -13.20 -7.02
N ASP A 39 -23.33 -11.91 -7.19
CA ASP A 39 -23.77 -11.10 -8.31
C ASP A 39 -22.72 -10.10 -8.82
N GLU A 40 -22.93 -9.63 -10.06
CA GLU A 40 -22.02 -8.71 -10.76
C GLU A 40 -21.93 -7.33 -10.09
N PHE A 41 -22.99 -6.91 -9.37
CA PHE A 41 -22.97 -5.64 -8.67
C PHE A 41 -22.03 -5.71 -7.46
N GLU A 42 -22.16 -6.76 -6.64
CA GLU A 42 -21.27 -7.07 -5.53
C GLU A 42 -19.82 -7.24 -6.00
N GLU A 43 -19.60 -8.00 -7.08
CA GLU A 43 -18.28 -8.12 -7.70
C GLU A 43 -17.69 -6.75 -8.08
N SER A 44 -18.48 -5.86 -8.68
CA SER A 44 -18.02 -4.52 -9.09
C SER A 44 -17.65 -3.64 -7.89
N VAL A 45 -18.39 -3.75 -6.79
CA VAL A 45 -18.13 -2.98 -5.57
C VAL A 45 -16.84 -3.48 -4.93
N ILE A 46 -16.69 -4.80 -4.78
CA ILE A 46 -15.49 -5.41 -4.22
C ILE A 46 -14.26 -5.08 -5.08
N ALA A 47 -14.39 -5.16 -6.42
CA ALA A 47 -13.31 -4.82 -7.35
C ALA A 47 -12.87 -3.34 -7.22
N GLN A 48 -13.81 -2.40 -7.03
CA GLN A 48 -13.48 -0.99 -6.79
C GLN A 48 -12.71 -0.79 -5.48
N GLU A 49 -13.13 -1.45 -4.39
CA GLU A 49 -12.42 -1.40 -3.10
C GLU A 49 -11.01 -1.99 -3.21
N MET A 50 -10.87 -3.13 -3.90
CA MET A 50 -9.58 -3.73 -4.20
C MET A 50 -8.66 -2.78 -5.00
N GLU A 51 -9.21 -2.03 -5.96
CA GLU A 51 -8.44 -1.05 -6.74
C GLU A 51 -7.89 0.09 -5.85
N VAL A 52 -8.70 0.56 -4.89
CA VAL A 52 -8.27 1.57 -3.90
C VAL A 52 -7.10 1.05 -3.06
N TYR A 53 -7.21 -0.17 -2.53
CA TYR A 53 -6.11 -0.77 -1.76
C TYR A 53 -4.88 -1.01 -2.61
N ALA A 54 -5.03 -1.49 -3.86
CA ALA A 54 -3.91 -1.66 -4.78
C ALA A 54 -3.18 -0.34 -5.08
N LYS A 55 -3.92 0.77 -5.25
CA LYS A 55 -3.33 2.11 -5.40
C LYS A 55 -2.51 2.50 -4.16
N LYS A 56 -3.05 2.32 -2.95
CA LYS A 56 -2.34 2.62 -1.70
C LYS A 56 -1.08 1.77 -1.51
N ILE A 57 -1.16 0.47 -1.79
CA ILE A 57 -0.02 -0.46 -1.76
C ILE A 57 1.08 0.02 -2.70
N ARG A 58 0.74 0.38 -3.96
CA ARG A 58 1.72 0.88 -4.94
C ARG A 58 2.38 2.17 -4.46
N SER A 59 1.61 3.12 -3.94
CA SER A 59 2.15 4.37 -3.41
C SER A 59 3.10 4.14 -2.22
N LEU A 60 2.71 3.31 -1.25
CA LEU A 60 3.55 2.99 -0.09
C LEU A 60 4.84 2.26 -0.49
N LYS A 61 4.75 1.28 -1.40
CA LYS A 61 5.93 0.60 -1.95
C LYS A 61 6.88 1.56 -2.66
N ALA A 62 6.35 2.51 -3.43
CA ALA A 62 7.17 3.52 -4.10
C ALA A 62 7.89 4.43 -3.11
N ILE A 63 7.20 4.88 -2.06
CA ILE A 63 7.78 5.71 -0.99
C ILE A 63 8.91 4.94 -0.28
N LEU A 64 8.65 3.70 0.15
CA LEU A 64 9.63 2.87 0.83
C LEU A 64 10.84 2.55 -0.08
N SER A 65 10.60 2.27 -1.36
CA SER A 65 11.66 1.97 -2.33
C SER A 65 12.53 3.18 -2.69
N GLN A 66 11.97 4.39 -2.77
CA GLN A 66 12.74 5.62 -3.03
C GLN A 66 13.69 5.93 -1.87
N GLU A 67 13.28 5.61 -0.64
CA GLU A 67 14.09 5.81 0.56
C GLU A 67 15.19 4.76 0.71
N ASP A 68 14.91 3.51 0.33
CA ASP A 68 15.94 2.47 0.28
C ASP A 68 16.97 2.73 -0.83
N GLY A 69 16.54 3.19 -2.00
CA GLY A 69 17.44 3.58 -3.10
C GLY A 69 18.30 4.81 -2.80
N ARG A 70 17.84 5.71 -1.92
CA ARG A 70 18.61 6.88 -1.46
C ARG A 70 19.69 6.55 -0.44
N GLN A 71 19.59 5.42 0.27
CA GLN A 71 20.62 5.01 1.23
C GLN A 71 21.85 4.37 0.57
N VAL A 72 21.75 4.00 -0.71
CA VAL A 72 22.81 3.27 -1.45
C VAL A 72 23.54 4.13 -2.48
N ALA A 73 23.23 5.43 -2.58
CA ALA A 73 23.79 6.36 -3.56
C ALA A 73 24.71 7.41 -2.91
#